data_AF-A0A495J306-F1
#
_entry.id   AF-A0A495J306-F1
#
_cell.length_a   1.000
_cell.length_b   1.000
_cell.length_c   1.000
_cell.angle_alpha   90.00
_cell.angle_beta   90.00
_cell.angle_gamma   90.00
#
_symmetry.space_group_name_H-M   'P 1'
#
loop_
_entity.id
_entity.type
_entity.pdbx_description
1 polymer ?
#
loop_
_entity_poly.entity_id
_entity_poly.type
_entity_poly.pdbx_seq_one_letter_code
_entity_poly.pdbx_strand_id
1 'polypeptide(L)' 'MNTFEKLKAMVNAAETDAVKFYGKGNQSAGVRLRKACMEIKNLAHGCRAEITGLKHKAKK' A
#
# COMPACT_ATOMS: atom_id res chain seq x y z
N MET A 1 -11.59 -9.71 5.23
CA MET A 1 -11.24 -8.32 4.88
C MET A 1 -10.39 -8.37 3.64
N ASN A 2 -10.93 -7.87 2.54
CA ASN A 2 -10.28 -7.99 1.23
C ASN A 2 -8.92 -7.29 1.30
N THR A 3 -7.82 -7.95 0.92
CA THR A 3 -6.47 -7.37 0.88
C THR A 3 -6.46 -6.01 0.14
N PHE A 4 -7.38 -5.86 -0.80
CA PHE A 4 -7.69 -4.64 -1.52
C PHE A 4 -8.26 -3.49 -0.65
N GLU A 5 -9.15 -3.78 0.30
CA GLU A 5 -9.71 -2.76 1.21
C GLU A 5 -8.64 -2.19 2.14
N LYS A 6 -7.73 -3.04 2.64
CA LYS A 6 -6.57 -2.60 3.42
C LYS A 6 -5.64 -1.70 2.61
N LEU A 7 -5.39 -2.05 1.35
CA LEU A 7 -4.61 -1.22 0.42
C LEU A 7 -5.22 0.18 0.26
N LYS A 8 -6.53 0.25 0.05
CA LYS A 8 -7.25 1.52 -0.11
C LYS A 8 -7.19 2.38 1.16
N ALA A 9 -7.35 1.76 2.33
CA ALA A 9 -7.23 2.46 3.62
C ALA A 9 -5.81 3.03 3.84
N MET A 10 -4.77 2.27 3.49
CA MET A 10 -3.37 2.72 3.60
C MET A 10 -3.07 3.91 2.68
N VAL A 11 -3.59 3.89 1.46
CA VAL A 11 -3.43 5.01 0.51
C VAL A 11 -4.11 6.27 1.05
N ASN A 12 -5.35 6.16 1.55
CA ASN A 12 -6.06 7.30 2.12
C ASN A 12 -5.34 7.88 3.34
N ALA A 13 -4.75 7.04 4.20
CA ALA A 13 -3.96 7.52 5.34
C ALA A 13 -2.68 8.25 4.90
N ALA A 14 -2.05 7.80 3.81
CA ALA A 14 -0.83 8.40 3.25
C ALA A 14 -1.07 9.77 2.60
N GLU A 15 -2.30 10.07 2.17
CA GLU A 15 -2.65 11.32 1.48
C GLU A 15 -2.34 12.56 2.33
N THR A 16 -2.59 12.51 3.64
CA THR A 16 -2.31 13.62 4.55
C THR A 16 -0.82 13.95 4.63
N ASP A 17 0.04 12.92 4.64
CA ASP A 17 1.49 13.10 4.62
C ASP A 17 1.99 13.50 3.23
N ALA A 18 1.35 13.06 2.16
CA ALA A 18 1.63 13.51 0.79
C ALA A 18 1.37 15.01 0.63
N VAL A 19 0.22 15.51 1.08
CA VAL A 19 -0.10 16.95 1.04
C VAL A 19 0.92 17.77 1.84
N LYS A 20 1.31 17.29 3.03
CA LYS A 20 2.32 17.98 3.85
C LYS A 20 3.72 17.95 3.23
N PHE A 21 4.10 16.85 2.58
CA PHE A 21 5.40 16.72 1.93
C PHE A 21 5.47 17.55 0.64
N TYR A 22 4.54 17.36 -0.30
CA TYR A 22 4.54 18.05 -1.59
C TYR A 22 4.14 19.53 -1.47
N GLY A 23 3.23 19.87 -0.56
CA GLY A 23 2.76 21.25 -0.39
C GLY A 23 3.66 22.13 0.49
N LYS A 24 4.30 21.55 1.52
CA LYS A 24 5.06 22.32 2.53
C LYS A 24 6.53 21.87 2.68
N GLY A 25 6.99 20.91 1.90
CA GLY A 25 8.38 20.40 1.98
C GLY A 25 8.70 19.68 3.30
N ASN A 26 7.69 19.20 4.04
CA ASN A 26 7.90 18.60 5.36
C ASN A 26 8.65 17.26 5.26
N GLN A 27 9.91 17.26 5.65
CA GLN A 27 10.81 16.09 5.58
C GLN A 27 10.31 14.90 6.40
N SER A 28 9.76 15.14 7.61
CA SER A 28 9.22 14.06 8.45
C SER A 28 7.97 13.42 7.83
N ALA A 29 7.12 14.22 7.18
CA ALA A 29 5.99 13.69 6.39
C ALA A 29 6.49 12.88 5.19
N GLY A 30 7.59 13.31 4.54
CA GLY A 30 8.24 12.54 3.47
C GLY A 30 8.74 11.17 3.92
N VAL A 31 9.35 11.08 5.11
CA VAL A 31 9.79 9.79 5.69
C VAL A 31 8.60 8.86 5.96
N ARG A 32 7.50 9.39 6.52
CA ARG A 32 6.28 8.60 6.76
C ARG A 32 5.63 8.15 5.47
N LEU A 33 5.48 9.05 4.50
CA LEU A 33 4.94 8.75 3.17
C LEU A 33 5.75 7.66 2.47
N ARG A 34 7.09 7.74 2.53
CA ARG A 34 7.97 6.70 1.98
C ARG A 34 7.74 5.34 2.64
N LYS A 35 7.62 5.29 3.97
CA LYS A 35 7.32 4.04 4.69
C LYS A 35 5.96 3.48 4.29
N ALA A 36 4.92 4.32 4.22
CA ALA A 36 3.59 3.92 3.78
C ALA A 36 3.63 3.32 2.36
N CYS A 37 4.36 3.94 1.43
CA CYS A 37 4.54 3.39 0.08
C CYS A 37 5.24 2.02 0.06
N MET A 38 6.22 1.78 0.95
CA MET A 38 6.86 0.47 1.05
C MET A 38 5.90 -0.61 1.56
N GLU A 39 5.08 -0.29 2.56
CA GLU A 39 4.08 -1.22 3.09
C GLU A 39 3.00 -1.53 2.05
N ILE A 40 2.50 -0.52 1.33
CA ILE A 40 1.56 -0.68 0.21
C ILE A 40 2.15 -1.63 -0.85
N LYS A 41 3.42 -1.45 -1.22
CA LYS A 41 4.10 -2.34 -2.18
C LYS A 41 4.08 -3.80 -1.71
N ASN A 42 4.45 -4.03 -0.45
CA ASN A 42 4.50 -5.38 0.12
C ASN A 42 3.10 -6.02 0.17
N LEU A 43 2.08 -5.25 0.57
CA LEU A 43 0.69 -5.70 0.59
C LEU A 43 0.17 -6.05 -0.82
N ALA A 44 0.50 -5.24 -1.83
CA ALA A 44 0.15 -5.50 -3.22
C ALA A 44 0.83 -6.77 -3.75
N HIS A 45 2.11 -6.98 -3.43
CA HIS A 45 2.81 -8.23 -3.79
C HIS A 45 2.17 -9.46 -3.14
N GLY A 46 1.79 -9.37 -1.85
CA GLY A 46 1.09 -10.44 -1.14
C GLY A 46 -0.25 -10.77 -1.80
N CYS A 47 -1.06 -9.75 -2.11
CA CYS A 47 -2.33 -9.91 -2.82
C CYS A 47 -2.15 -10.63 -4.16
N ARG A 48 -1.15 -10.22 -4.96
CA ARG A 48 -0.85 -10.88 -6.24
C ARG A 48 -0.44 -12.34 -6.06
N ALA A 49 0.36 -12.64 -5.03
CA ALA A 49 0.80 -13.99 -4.72
C ALA A 49 -0.38 -14.88 -4.30
N GLU A 50 -1.30 -14.38 -3.47
CA GLU A 50 -2.55 -15.08 -3.12
C GLU A 50 -3.39 -15.40 -4.34
N ILE A 51 -3.63 -14.41 -5.22
CA ILE A 51 -4.41 -14.60 -6.46
C ILE A 51 -3.75 -15.67 -7.35
N THR A 52 -2.43 -15.60 -7.51
CA THR A 52 -1.67 -16.56 -8.32
C THR A 52 -1.72 -17.97 -7.72
N GLY A 53 -1.60 -18.07 -6.39
CA GLY A 53 -1.71 -19.34 -5.67
C GLY A 53 -3.09 -19.97 -5.78
N LEU A 54 -4.15 -19.17 -5.67
CA LEU A 54 -5.53 -19.62 -5.87
C LEU A 54 -5.77 -20.10 -7.31
N LYS A 55 -5.25 -19.40 -8.32
CA LYS A 55 -5.28 -19.85 -9.72
C LYS A 55 -4.57 -21.20 -9.93
N HIS A 56 -3.41 -21.40 -9.30
CA HIS A 56 -2.70 -22.67 -9.40
C HIS A 56 -3.39 -23.80 -8.62
N LYS A 57 -4.02 -23.51 -7.47
CA LYS A 57 -4.83 -24.50 -6.74
C LYS A 57 -6.10 -24.91 -7.49
N ALA A 58 -6.76 -24.00 -8.19
CA ALA A 58 -7.95 -24.30 -8.98
C ALA A 58 -7.66 -25.08 -10.28
N LYS A 59 -6.38 -25.22 -10.66
CA LYS A 59 -5.94 -25.93 -11.86
C LYS A 59 -5.52 -27.38 -11.57
N LYS A 60 -5.63 -27.83 -10.32
CA LYS A 60 -5.28 -29.17 -9.84
C LYS A 60 -6.54 -29.88 -9.37
#